data_AF-A0A6J3M463-F1
#
_entry.id   AF-A0A6J3M463-F1
#
_cell.length_a   1.000
_cell.length_b   1.000
_cell.length_c   1.000
_cell.angle_alpha   90.00
_cell.angle_beta   90.00
_cell.angle_gamma   90.00
#
_symmetry.space_group_name_H-M   'P 1'
#
loop_
_entity.id
_entity.type
_entity.pdbx_description
1 polymer ?
#
loop_
_entity_poly.entity_id
_entity_poly.type
_entity_poly.pdbx_seq_one_letter_code
_entity_poly.pdbx_strand_id
1 'polypeptide(L)'
;MREQIKAGFKDMGKSAWSSAKNFGYIGGIYAGSECAIEGFRAKSDLANGVAAGCFTGGFLARSAGPQAAAVGCAGFAAFSAAIDAYMRMPSDDKAADPII
;
A
#
# COMPACT_ATOMS: atom_id res chain seq x y z
N MET A 1 -10.48 -23.56 29.04
CA MET A 1 -10.86 -22.45 28.13
C MET A 1 -10.11 -21.15 28.39
N ARG A 2 -10.03 -20.64 29.62
CA ARG A 2 -9.32 -19.37 29.92
C ARG A 2 -7.84 -19.33 29.47
N GLU A 3 -7.13 -20.44 29.61
CA GLU A 3 -5.72 -20.56 29.16
C GLU A 3 -5.58 -20.52 27.63
N GLN A 4 -6.49 -21.16 26.88
CA GLN A 4 -6.50 -21.11 25.41
C GLN A 4 -6.87 -19.73 24.88
N ILE A 5 -7.78 -19.02 25.57
CA ILE A 5 -8.10 -17.63 25.25
C ILE A 5 -6.86 -16.76 25.51
N LYS A 6 -6.19 -16.91 26.65
CA LYS A 6 -4.97 -16.14 26.99
C LYS A 6 -3.81 -16.44 26.03
N ALA A 7 -3.61 -17.71 25.65
CA ALA A 7 -2.65 -18.11 24.64
C ALA A 7 -3.03 -17.55 23.26
N GLY A 8 -4.30 -17.66 22.86
CA GLY A 8 -4.82 -17.11 21.61
C GLY A 8 -4.68 -15.60 21.51
N PHE A 9 -4.95 -14.85 22.59
CA PHE A 9 -4.68 -13.41 22.64
C PHE A 9 -3.19 -13.08 22.52
N LYS A 10 -2.31 -13.88 23.13
CA LYS A 10 -0.86 -13.71 23.03
C LYS A 10 -0.36 -13.98 21.61
N ASP A 11 -0.85 -15.03 20.96
CA ASP A 11 -0.53 -15.36 19.57
C ASP A 11 -1.13 -14.36 18.57
N MET A 12 -2.36 -13.91 18.78
CA MET A 12 -2.97 -12.82 18.01
C MET A 12 -2.13 -11.54 18.13
N GLY A 13 -1.72 -11.16 19.35
CA GLY A 13 -0.90 -9.97 19.56
C GLY A 13 0.45 -10.05 18.84
N LYS A 14 1.12 -11.21 18.92
CA LYS A 14 2.40 -11.44 18.22
C LYS A 14 2.24 -11.39 16.70
N SER A 15 1.17 -12.00 16.17
CA SER A 15 0.87 -12.01 14.74
C SER A 15 0.49 -10.62 14.23
N ALA A 16 -0.35 -9.89 14.98
CA ALA A 16 -0.73 -8.51 14.67
C ALA A 16 0.50 -7.59 14.62
N TRP A 17 1.42 -7.71 15.59
CA TRP A 17 2.67 -6.95 15.59
C TRP A 17 3.55 -7.25 14.37
N SER A 18 3.67 -8.52 14.01
CA SER A 18 4.40 -8.92 12.79
C SER A 18 3.78 -8.33 11.54
N SER A 19 2.44 -8.39 11.41
CA SER A 19 1.72 -7.80 10.29
C SER A 19 1.90 -6.29 10.23
N ALA A 20 1.77 -5.59 11.36
CA ALA A 20 1.96 -4.14 11.44
C ALA A 20 3.36 -3.73 10.97
N LYS A 21 4.40 -4.49 11.34
CA LYS A 21 5.77 -4.24 10.87
C LYS A 21 5.90 -4.39 9.36
N ASN A 22 5.27 -5.41 8.76
CA ASN A 22 5.29 -5.62 7.31
C ASN A 22 4.52 -4.52 6.57
N PHE A 23 3.33 -4.15 7.04
CA PHE A 23 2.54 -3.07 6.43
C PHE A 23 3.24 -1.72 6.54
N GLY A 24 3.85 -1.42 7.70
CA GLY A 24 4.64 -0.21 7.88
C GLY A 24 5.85 -0.17 6.95
N TYR A 25 6.52 -1.30 6.72
CA TYR A 25 7.65 -1.38 5.79
C TYR A 25 7.23 -1.12 4.34
N ILE A 26 6.18 -1.79 3.87
CA ILE A 26 5.65 -1.63 2.50
C ILE A 26 5.14 -0.19 2.30
N GLY A 27 4.33 0.31 3.25
CA GLY A 27 3.77 1.66 3.19
C GLY A 27 4.83 2.75 3.25
N GLY A 28 5.88 2.55 4.06
CA GLY A 28 7.01 3.48 4.14
C GLY A 28 7.80 3.57 2.83
N ILE A 29 8.05 2.45 2.16
CA ILE A 29 8.71 2.45 0.84
C ILE A 29 7.81 3.11 -0.20
N TYR A 30 6.52 2.77 -0.22
CA TYR A 30 5.56 3.37 -1.15
C TYR A 30 5.49 4.89 -0.99
N ALA A 31 5.14 5.38 0.19
CA ALA A 31 4.98 6.81 0.46
C ALA A 31 6.30 7.58 0.26
N GLY A 32 7.44 6.99 0.68
CA GLY A 32 8.75 7.60 0.45
C GLY A 32 9.10 7.70 -1.04
N SER A 33 8.80 6.66 -1.82
CA SER A 33 9.07 6.65 -3.27
C SER A 33 8.17 7.62 -4.03
N GLU A 34 6.87 7.67 -3.69
CA GLU A 34 5.93 8.61 -4.28
C GLU A 34 6.32 10.06 -3.97
N CYS A 35 6.64 10.36 -2.71
CA CYS A 35 7.10 11.67 -2.28
C CYS A 35 8.39 12.10 -3.00
N ALA A 36 9.36 11.20 -3.18
CA ALA A 36 10.58 11.51 -3.92
C ALA A 36 10.31 11.80 -5.41
N ILE A 37 9.42 11.04 -6.05
CA ILE A 37 9.05 11.23 -7.46
C ILE A 37 8.28 12.53 -7.63
N GLU A 38 7.32 12.80 -6.75
CA GLU A 38 6.53 14.02 -6.76
C GLU A 38 7.41 15.26 -6.51
N GLY A 39 8.33 15.18 -5.55
CA GLY A 39 9.30 16.24 -5.27
C GLY A 39 10.21 16.55 -6.47
N PHE A 40 10.58 15.54 -7.27
CA PHE A 40 11.37 15.74 -8.48
C PHE A 40 10.55 16.30 -9.66
N ARG A 41 9.28 15.89 -9.79
CA ARG A 41 8.45 16.15 -10.97
C ARG A 41 7.45 17.31 -10.78
N ALA A 42 7.28 17.77 -9.53
CA ALA A 42 6.38 18.84 -9.10
C ALA A 42 4.93 18.71 -9.61
N LYS A 43 4.46 17.46 -9.77
CA LYS A 43 3.11 17.11 -10.18
C LYS A 43 2.64 15.92 -9.38
N SER A 44 1.36 15.87 -9.02
CA SER A 44 0.72 14.75 -8.31
C SER A 44 -0.33 14.08 -9.19
N ASP A 45 0.10 13.12 -10.00
CA ASP A 45 -0.72 12.43 -10.99
C ASP A 45 -0.69 10.91 -10.78
N LEU A 46 -1.65 10.21 -11.38
CA LEU A 46 -1.78 8.74 -11.37
C LEU A 46 -0.48 8.02 -11.78
N ALA A 47 0.32 8.64 -12.65
CA ALA A 47 1.61 8.11 -13.07
C ALA A 47 2.63 8.00 -11.92
N ASN A 48 2.53 8.87 -10.91
CA ASN A 48 3.40 8.81 -9.74
C ASN A 48 3.07 7.60 -8.87
N GLY A 49 1.78 7.36 -8.60
CA GLY A 49 1.33 6.19 -7.85
C GLY A 49 1.70 4.87 -8.55
N VAL A 50 1.61 4.82 -9.88
CA VAL A 50 2.04 3.67 -10.69
C VAL A 50 3.56 3.46 -10.61
N ALA A 51 4.35 4.52 -10.75
CA ALA A 51 5.81 4.44 -10.68
C ALA A 51 6.31 4.07 -9.27
N ALA A 52 5.72 4.68 -8.24
CA ALA A 52 5.97 4.36 -6.83
C ALA A 52 5.57 2.92 -6.50
N GLY A 53 4.41 2.48 -7.00
CA GLY A 53 3.94 1.11 -6.89
C GLY A 53 4.90 0.12 -7.53
N CYS A 54 5.30 0.35 -8.79
CA CYS A 54 6.28 -0.49 -9.47
C CYS A 54 7.61 -0.56 -8.70
N PHE A 55 8.13 0.59 -8.27
CA PHE A 55 9.39 0.64 -7.52
C PHE A 55 9.28 -0.14 -6.20
N THR A 56 8.21 0.08 -5.45
CA THR A 56 7.96 -0.61 -4.17
C THR A 56 7.85 -2.11 -4.36
N GLY A 57 7.01 -2.57 -5.29
CA GLY A 57 6.81 -3.99 -5.56
C GLY A 57 8.05 -4.68 -6.11
N GLY A 58 8.78 -4.02 -7.01
CA GLY A 58 10.05 -4.53 -7.54
C GLY A 58 11.14 -4.60 -6.47
N PHE A 59 11.23 -3.58 -5.61
CA PHE A 59 12.21 -3.53 -4.52
C PHE A 59 11.95 -4.62 -3.47
N LEU A 60 10.69 -4.83 -3.08
CA LEU A 60 10.30 -5.87 -2.12
C LEU A 60 10.62 -7.28 -2.64
N ALA A 61 10.44 -7.51 -3.94
CA ALA A 61 10.69 -8.80 -4.57
C ALA A 61 12.14 -8.99 -5.07
N ARG A 62 13.05 -8.03 -4.82
CA ARG A 62 14.43 -8.06 -5.37
C ARG A 62 15.21 -9.32 -4.99
N SER A 63 14.98 -9.86 -3.79
CA SER A 63 15.69 -11.04 -3.27
C SER A 63 15.16 -12.35 -3.85
N ALA A 64 13.96 -12.35 -4.41
CA ALA A 64 13.34 -13.52 -5.03
C ALA A 64 13.70 -13.68 -6.53
N GLY A 65 14.57 -12.81 -7.06
CA GLY A 65 15.07 -12.85 -8.42
C GLY A 65 14.39 -11.86 -9.38
N PRO A 66 14.93 -11.70 -10.61
CA PRO A 66 14.49 -10.67 -11.54
C PRO A 66 13.05 -10.87 -12.05
N GLN A 67 12.62 -12.13 -12.23
CA GLN A 67 11.24 -12.43 -12.62
C GLN A 67 10.24 -12.04 -11.52
N ALA A 68 10.56 -12.36 -10.26
CA ALA A 68 9.73 -11.96 -9.12
C ALA A 68 9.69 -10.43 -8.98
N ALA A 69 10.80 -9.74 -9.20
CA ALA A 69 10.84 -8.28 -9.22
C ALA A 69 9.96 -7.67 -10.33
N ALA A 70 10.00 -8.24 -11.54
CA ALA A 70 9.15 -7.79 -12.65
C ALA A 70 7.66 -7.99 -12.35
N VAL A 71 7.29 -9.17 -11.83
CA VAL A 71 5.91 -9.48 -11.44
C VAL A 71 5.47 -8.59 -10.26
N GLY A 72 6.35 -8.38 -9.28
CA GLY A 72 6.10 -7.50 -8.13
C GLY A 72 5.88 -6.05 -8.56
N CYS A 73 6.72 -5.53 -9.45
CA CYS A 73 6.53 -4.21 -10.04
C CYS A 73 5.18 -4.12 -10.77
N ALA A 74 4.89 -5.05 -11.68
CA ALA A 74 3.64 -5.03 -12.45
C ALA A 74 2.40 -5.11 -11.55
N GLY A 75 2.42 -6.00 -10.54
CA GLY A 75 1.31 -6.18 -9.60
C GLY A 75 1.05 -4.94 -8.74
N PHE A 76 2.10 -4.38 -8.11
CA PHE A 76 1.95 -3.17 -7.30
C PHE A 76 1.62 -1.94 -8.15
N ALA A 77 2.18 -1.83 -9.36
CA ALA A 77 1.83 -0.76 -10.30
C ALA A 77 0.35 -0.79 -10.68
N ALA A 78 -0.18 -1.97 -11.02
CA ALA A 78 -1.58 -2.14 -11.37
C ALA A 78 -2.50 -1.88 -10.16
N PHE A 79 -2.13 -2.37 -8.97
CA PHE A 79 -2.89 -2.12 -7.75
C PHE A 79 -2.93 -0.63 -7.38
N SER A 80 -1.77 0.04 -7.41
CA SER A 80 -1.69 1.49 -7.18
C SER A 80 -2.50 2.27 -8.22
N ALA A 81 -2.44 1.90 -9.50
CA ALA A 81 -3.28 2.52 -10.53
C ALA A 81 -4.78 2.41 -10.20
N ALA A 82 -5.23 1.21 -9.79
CA ALA A 82 -6.63 0.96 -9.49
C ALA A 82 -7.11 1.76 -8.28
N ILE A 83 -6.32 1.78 -7.20
CA ILE A 83 -6.64 2.50 -5.97
C ILE A 83 -6.62 4.01 -6.21
N ASP A 84 -5.63 4.51 -6.92
CA ASP A 84 -5.47 5.94 -7.19
C ASP A 84 -6.51 6.45 -8.21
N ALA A 85 -6.99 5.57 -9.10
CA ALA A 85 -8.18 5.83 -9.91
C ALA A 85 -9.46 5.84 -9.06
N TYR A 86 -9.62 4.88 -8.14
CA TYR A 86 -10.77 4.79 -7.23
C TYR A 86 -10.88 6.02 -6.32
N MET A 87 -9.77 6.47 -5.73
CA MET A 87 -9.76 7.65 -4.86
C MET A 87 -9.99 8.96 -5.61
N ARG A 88 -9.77 8.98 -6.93
CA ARG A 88 -10.08 10.12 -7.81
C ARG A 88 -11.48 10.08 -8.40
N MET A 89 -12.25 9.00 -8.20
CA MET A 89 -13.66 8.98 -8.59
C MET A 89 -14.45 9.96 -7.71
N PRO A 90 -15.39 10.73 -8.28
CA PRO A 90 -16.28 11.55 -7.48
C PRO A 90 -17.11 10.65 -6.56
N SER A 91 -16.94 10.81 -5.25
CA SER A 91 -17.81 10.20 -4.26
C SER A 91 -19.16 10.90 -4.28
N ASP A 92 -20.25 10.14 -4.44
CA ASP A 92 -21.62 10.61 -4.26
C ASP A 92 -21.86 10.78 -2.75
N ASP A 93 -21.22 11.80 -2.17
CA ASP A 93 -21.38 12.17 -0.76
C ASP A 93 -22.77 12.77 -0.56
N LYS A 94 -23.80 11.92 -0.44
CA LYS A 94 -25.16 12.35 -0.05
C LYS A 94 -25.23 13.03 1.31
N ALA A 95 -24.13 12.99 2.09
CA ALA A 95 -23.98 13.70 3.35
C ALA A 95 -23.45 15.14 3.21
N ALA A 96 -22.97 15.54 2.02
CA ALA A 96 -22.56 16.92 1.72
C ALA A 96 -23.71 17.78 1.16
N ASP A 97 -24.86 17.15 0.85
CA ASP A 97 -26.05 17.86 0.40
C ASP A 97 -26.72 18.53 1.61
N PRO A 98 -26.81 19.87 1.67
CA PRO A 98 -27.39 20.59 2.82
C PRO A 98 -28.93 20.44 2.93
N ILE A 99 -29.54 19.53 2.15
CA ILE A 99 -30.99 19.32 2.03
C ILE A 99 -31.42 17.94 2.61
N ILE A 100 -30.56 17.25 3.37
CA ILE A 100 -30.99 16.23 4.36
C ILE A 100 -30.74 16.65 5.80
#